data_AF-A0A817QVV0-F1
#
_entry.id   AF-A0A817QVV0-F1
#
_cell.length_a   1.000
_cell.length_b   1.000
_cell.length_c   1.000
_cell.angle_alpha   90.00
_cell.angle_beta   90.00
_cell.angle_gamma   90.00
#
_symmetry.space_group_name_H-M   'P 1'
#
loop_
_entity.id
_entity.type
_entity.pdbx_description
1 polymer ?
#
loop_
_entity_poly.entity_id
_entity_poly.type
_entity_poly.pdbx_seq_one_letter_code
_entity_poly.pdbx_strand_id
1 'polypeptide(L)'
;SNYTQLPSKTPLNTSNSIIHSKIYTENVCRKCIFPKPTRAHHCSVCARCILNQDHHCPWINNCVGHLNHRYFFQFCFFLTIGAFYAATLGFSEFQHYLFGRKIFSYLDLIFGQHLNEAEILPSINIPSQNGL
;
A
#
# COMPACT_ATOMS: atom_id res chain seq x y z
N SER A 1 9.76 12.49 -26.60
CA SER A 1 8.38 12.50 -26.09
C SER A 1 7.97 13.92 -25.72
N ASN A 2 7.53 14.66 -26.74
CA ASN A 2 6.54 15.75 -26.76
C ASN A 2 6.40 16.64 -25.51
N TYR A 3 7.29 17.62 -25.35
CA TYR A 3 6.93 18.88 -24.71
C TYR A 3 6.03 19.65 -25.68
N THR A 4 4.71 19.57 -25.45
CA THR A 4 3.74 20.41 -26.16
C THR A 4 4.10 21.87 -25.93
N GLN A 5 4.42 22.55 -27.04
CA GLN A 5 4.58 24.00 -27.10
C GLN A 5 3.31 24.66 -26.55
N LEU A 6 3.47 25.57 -25.60
CA LEU A 6 2.41 26.48 -25.18
C LEU A 6 2.05 27.40 -26.37
N PRO A 7 0.76 27.64 -26.67
CA PRO A 7 0.39 28.45 -27.83
C PRO A 7 0.83 29.91 -27.68
N SER A 8 1.44 30.40 -28.75
CA SER A 8 1.84 31.79 -28.95
C SER A 8 0.64 32.72 -29.15
N LYS A 9 0.65 33.84 -28.44
CA LYS A 9 0.14 35.18 -28.80
C LYS A 9 -1.29 35.25 -29.39
N THR A 10 -2.24 35.64 -28.55
CA THR A 10 -3.43 36.39 -28.97
C THR A 10 -3.39 37.80 -28.35
N PRO A 11 -3.75 38.87 -29.09
CA PRO A 11 -3.77 40.22 -28.53
C PRO A 11 -4.99 40.37 -27.63
N LEU A 12 -4.76 40.56 -26.33
CA LEU A 12 -5.81 40.65 -25.33
C LEU A 12 -6.32 42.08 -25.18
N ASN A 13 -7.64 42.24 -25.37
CA ASN A 13 -8.46 43.39 -25.01
C ASN A 13 -8.13 43.88 -23.57
N THR A 14 -7.87 45.18 -23.43
CA THR A 14 -7.24 45.83 -22.26
C THR A 14 -7.99 45.61 -20.93
N SER A 15 -9.30 45.32 -20.93
CA SER A 15 -10.05 44.99 -19.72
C SER A 15 -9.76 43.58 -19.17
N ASN A 16 -9.44 42.62 -20.03
CA ASN A 16 -9.01 41.27 -19.62
C ASN A 16 -7.55 41.24 -19.16
N SER A 17 -6.74 42.22 -19.56
CA SER A 17 -5.30 42.24 -19.28
C SER A 17 -4.96 42.38 -17.78
N ILE A 18 -5.79 43.10 -17.01
CA ILE A 18 -5.58 43.35 -15.58
C ILE A 18 -5.95 42.12 -14.73
N ILE A 19 -7.03 41.41 -15.09
CA ILE A 19 -7.42 40.16 -14.42
C ILE A 19 -6.40 39.07 -14.74
N HIS A 20 -5.96 38.99 -16.01
CA HIS A 20 -4.97 38.01 -16.44
C HIS A 20 -3.59 38.26 -15.81
N SER A 21 -3.16 39.51 -15.67
CA SER A 21 -1.89 39.84 -15.02
C SER A 21 -1.89 39.51 -13.53
N LYS A 22 -2.99 39.82 -12.81
CA LYS A 22 -3.11 39.49 -11.38
C LYS A 22 -3.09 37.98 -11.14
N ILE A 23 -3.81 37.20 -11.95
CA ILE A 23 -3.79 35.73 -11.92
C ILE A 23 -2.38 35.19 -12.19
N TYR A 24 -1.62 35.77 -13.14
CA TYR A 24 -0.27 35.29 -13.43
C TYR A 24 0.74 35.58 -12.30
N THR A 25 0.57 36.67 -11.54
CA THR A 25 1.49 37.01 -10.44
C THR A 25 1.30 36.17 -9.18
N GLU A 26 0.07 35.76 -8.84
CA GLU A 26 -0.19 34.92 -7.65
C GLU A 26 0.11 33.43 -7.89
N ASN A 27 0.15 33.02 -9.16
CA ASN A 27 0.39 31.64 -9.57
C ASN A 27 1.86 31.36 -9.89
N VAL A 28 2.83 31.94 -9.18
CA VAL A 28 4.24 31.56 -9.32
C VAL A 28 4.73 30.89 -8.04
N CYS A 29 5.41 29.75 -8.19
CA CYS A 29 6.05 29.12 -7.05
C CYS A 29 7.30 29.92 -6.66
N ARG A 30 7.35 30.49 -5.46
CA ARG A 30 8.53 31.23 -4.97
C ARG A 30 9.80 30.38 -4.86
N LYS A 31 9.66 29.07 -4.62
CA LYS A 31 10.80 28.14 -4.47
C LYS A 31 11.34 27.63 -5.81
N CYS A 32 10.44 27.34 -6.77
CA CYS A 32 10.83 26.85 -8.09
C CYS A 32 11.02 27.97 -9.12
N ILE A 33 10.59 29.20 -8.81
CA ILE A 33 10.63 30.37 -9.70
C ILE A 33 9.99 30.05 -11.06
N PHE A 34 8.88 29.32 -11.01
CA PHE A 34 8.16 28.87 -12.21
C PHE A 34 6.65 29.09 -12.04
N PRO A 35 5.93 29.44 -13.14
CA PRO A 35 4.48 29.49 -13.12
C PRO A 35 3.88 28.17 -12.66
N LYS A 36 3.11 28.24 -11.60
CA LYS A 36 2.37 27.15 -10.98
C LYS A 36 1.10 26.91 -11.80
N PRO A 37 0.97 25.76 -12.47
CA PRO A 37 -0.30 25.43 -13.13
C PRO A 37 -1.41 25.33 -12.08
N THR A 38 -2.65 25.50 -12.52
CA THR A 38 -3.82 25.46 -11.63
C THR A 38 -3.82 24.16 -10.81
N ARG A 39 -4.14 24.29 -9.51
CA ARG A 39 -4.16 23.18 -8.54
C ARG A 39 -2.83 22.45 -8.31
N ALA A 40 -1.70 22.87 -8.89
CA ALA A 40 -0.42 22.34 -8.44
C ALA A 40 -0.14 22.76 -6.99
N HIS A 41 0.82 22.16 -6.30
CA HIS A 41 1.36 22.65 -5.03
C HIS A 41 2.84 22.29 -4.95
N HIS A 42 3.65 23.09 -4.24
CA HIS A 42 5.06 22.79 -4.06
C HIS A 42 5.23 21.89 -2.84
N CYS A 43 5.77 20.68 -3.03
CA CYS A 43 6.16 19.82 -1.94
C CYS A 43 7.59 20.16 -1.51
N SER A 44 7.79 20.55 -0.25
CA SER A 44 9.12 20.83 0.29
C SER A 44 10.01 19.59 0.35
N VAL A 45 9.43 18.41 0.58
CA VAL A 45 10.17 17.14 0.68
C VAL A 45 10.69 16.70 -0.69
N CYS A 46 9.84 16.76 -1.72
CA CYS A 46 10.24 16.44 -3.10
C CYS A 46 10.94 17.61 -3.82
N ALA A 47 11.04 18.79 -3.20
CA ALA A 47 11.62 20.02 -3.73
C ALA A 47 11.09 20.44 -5.12
N ARG A 48 9.84 20.11 -5.44
CA ARG A 48 9.24 20.39 -6.76
C ARG A 48 7.74 20.65 -6.67
N CYS A 49 7.21 21.34 -7.68
CA CYS A 49 5.78 21.49 -7.87
C CYS A 49 5.15 20.20 -8.41
N ILE A 50 4.10 19.73 -7.74
CA ILE A 50 3.32 18.55 -8.10
C ILE A 50 1.95 19.02 -8.60
N LEU A 51 1.56 18.58 -9.80
CA LEU A 51 0.27 18.92 -10.38
C LEU A 51 -0.88 18.20 -9.67
N ASN A 52 -1.94 18.92 -9.32
CA ASN A 52 -3.07 18.43 -8.51
C ASN A 52 -2.57 17.59 -7.34
N GLN A 53 -1.62 18.15 -6.57
CA GLN A 53 -1.03 17.48 -5.43
C GLN A 53 -2.12 17.15 -4.44
N ASP A 54 -2.19 15.89 -4.02
CA ASP A 54 -2.97 15.48 -2.87
C ASP A 54 -2.08 15.57 -1.62
N HIS A 55 -1.11 14.67 -1.47
CA HIS A 55 -0.19 14.68 -0.34
C HIS A 55 1.19 14.12 -0.69
N HIS A 56 2.18 14.37 0.17
CA HIS A 56 3.43 13.61 0.17
C HIS A 56 3.25 12.39 1.06
N CYS A 57 3.44 11.20 0.52
CA CYS A 57 3.25 9.95 1.24
C CYS A 57 4.62 9.35 1.60
N PRO A 58 4.99 9.30 2.89
CA PRO A 58 6.28 8.72 3.32
C PRO A 58 6.38 7.23 2.97
N TRP A 59 5.25 6.51 2.99
CA TRP A 59 5.18 5.06 2.76
C TRP A 59 5.63 4.64 1.36
N ILE A 60 5.41 5.49 0.37
CA ILE A 60 5.86 5.27 -1.01
C ILE A 60 7.02 6.19 -1.40
N ASN A 61 7.55 6.95 -0.44
CA ASN A 61 8.59 7.96 -0.62
C ASN A 61 8.35 8.88 -1.84
N ASN A 62 7.09 9.28 -2.05
CA ASN A 62 6.70 10.04 -3.24
C ASN A 62 5.42 10.86 -2.97
N CYS A 63 5.24 11.92 -3.77
CA CYS A 63 3.97 12.64 -3.78
C CYS A 63 2.91 11.88 -4.56
N VAL A 64 1.69 11.88 -4.02
CA VAL A 64 0.48 11.50 -4.72
C VAL A 64 -0.12 12.76 -5.35
N GLY A 65 -0.34 12.70 -6.65
CA GLY A 65 -0.91 13.80 -7.43
C GLY A 65 -1.46 13.31 -8.75
N HIS A 66 -1.68 14.21 -9.71
CA HIS A 66 -2.43 13.90 -10.94
C HIS A 66 -1.96 12.63 -11.67
N LEU A 67 -0.64 12.46 -11.82
CA LEU A 67 -0.06 11.39 -12.65
C LEU A 67 -0.08 10.01 -11.99
N ASN A 68 -0.23 9.92 -10.66
CA ASN A 68 -0.17 8.65 -9.93
C ASN A 68 -1.33 8.40 -8.97
N HIS A 69 -2.28 9.33 -8.84
CA HIS A 69 -3.43 9.19 -7.95
C HIS A 69 -4.20 7.87 -8.16
N ARG A 70 -4.45 7.49 -9.44
CA ARG A 70 -5.11 6.22 -9.77
C ARG A 70 -4.34 4.98 -9.30
N TYR A 71 -3.02 5.02 -9.42
CA TYR A 71 -2.17 3.88 -9.04
C TYR A 71 -2.04 3.79 -7.52
N PHE A 72 -2.00 4.93 -6.83
CA PHE A 72 -2.02 4.95 -5.37
C PHE A 72 -3.30 4.36 -4.81
N PHE A 73 -4.46 4.69 -5.39
CA PHE A 73 -5.73 4.08 -5.00
C PHE A 73 -5.74 2.56 -5.23
N GLN A 74 -5.25 2.11 -6.40
CA GLN A 74 -5.13 0.69 -6.71
C GLN A 74 -4.20 -0.04 -5.72
N PHE A 75 -3.07 0.59 -5.36
CA PHE A 75 -2.17 0.08 -4.33
C PHE A 75 -2.88 -0.12 -2.98
N CYS A 76 -3.62 0.89 -2.49
CA CYS A 76 -4.37 0.78 -1.23
C CYS A 76 -5.43 -0.34 -1.27
N PHE A 77 -6.13 -0.48 -2.40
CA PHE A 77 -7.12 -1.54 -2.59
C PHE A 77 -6.49 -2.94 -2.50
N PHE A 78 -5.41 -3.21 -3.24
CA PHE A 78 -4.74 -4.52 -3.19
C PHE A 78 -4.03 -4.76 -1.86
N LEU A 79 -3.49 -3.72 -1.21
CA LEU A 79 -2.93 -3.83 0.13
C LEU A 79 -4.00 -4.28 1.14
N THR A 80 -5.22 -3.77 1.02
CA THR A 80 -6.35 -4.13 1.88
C THR A 80 -6.76 -5.59 1.67
N ILE A 81 -6.87 -6.03 0.40
CA ILE A 81 -7.17 -7.44 0.07
C ILE A 81 -6.05 -8.35 0.57
N GLY A 82 -4.79 -8.00 0.35
CA GLY A 82 -3.65 -8.79 0.80
C GLY A 82 -3.61 -8.92 2.32
N ALA A 83 -3.89 -7.84 3.05
CA ALA A 83 -4.00 -7.87 4.51
C ALA A 83 -5.15 -8.76 4.99
N PHE A 84 -6.32 -8.69 4.34
CA PHE A 84 -7.44 -9.57 4.65
C PHE A 84 -7.11 -11.04 4.38
N TYR A 85 -6.50 -11.34 3.23
CA TYR A 85 -6.05 -12.69 2.90
C TYR A 85 -5.06 -13.24 3.93
N ALA A 86 -4.02 -12.47 4.26
CA ALA A 86 -3.05 -12.83 5.29
C ALA A 86 -3.72 -13.05 6.67
N ALA A 87 -4.70 -12.22 7.04
CA ALA A 87 -5.47 -12.40 8.26
C ALA A 87 -6.28 -13.71 8.26
N THR A 88 -6.93 -14.07 7.14
CA THR A 88 -7.68 -15.34 7.05
C THR A 88 -6.80 -16.57 7.16
N LEU A 89 -5.62 -16.56 6.54
CA LEU A 89 -4.63 -17.63 6.68
C LEU A 89 -4.04 -17.69 8.09
N GLY A 90 -3.69 -16.53 8.66
CA GLY A 90 -3.19 -16.46 10.03
C GLY A 90 -4.24 -16.87 11.06
N PHE A 91 -5.52 -16.67 10.78
CA PHE A 91 -6.60 -17.02 11.68
C PHE A 91 -6.73 -18.54 11.87
N SER A 92 -6.52 -19.37 10.84
CA SER A 92 -6.56 -20.83 11.01
C SER A 92 -5.47 -21.31 11.97
N GLU A 93 -4.25 -20.83 11.79
CA GLU A 93 -3.11 -21.17 12.67
C GLU A 93 -3.32 -20.63 14.09
N PHE A 94 -3.83 -19.40 14.20
CA PHE A 94 -4.16 -18.80 15.49
C PHE A 94 -5.25 -19.58 16.22
N GLN A 95 -6.28 -20.04 15.51
CA GLN A 95 -7.30 -20.94 16.07
C GLN A 95 -6.68 -22.26 16.50
N HIS A 96 -5.82 -22.90 15.69
CA HIS A 96 -5.13 -24.12 16.11
C HIS A 96 -4.23 -23.91 17.33
N TYR A 97 -3.53 -22.79 17.42
CA TYR A 97 -2.71 -22.47 18.58
C TYR A 97 -3.55 -22.23 19.85
N LEU A 98 -4.66 -21.50 19.74
CA LEU A 98 -5.52 -21.20 20.88
C LEU A 98 -6.42 -22.37 21.29
N PHE A 99 -7.07 -23.04 20.33
CA PHE A 99 -7.96 -24.16 20.57
C PHE A 99 -7.20 -25.47 20.77
N GLY A 100 -6.08 -25.67 20.08
CA GLY A 100 -5.19 -26.83 20.28
C GLY A 100 -4.51 -26.81 21.65
N ARG A 101 -3.99 -25.66 22.12
CA ARG A 101 -3.51 -25.56 23.50
C ARG A 101 -4.61 -25.77 24.53
N LYS A 102 -5.81 -25.23 24.29
CA LYS A 102 -6.92 -25.42 25.23
C LYS A 102 -7.43 -26.85 25.21
N ILE A 103 -7.60 -27.50 24.06
CA ILE A 103 -8.03 -28.89 24.00
C ILE A 103 -6.98 -29.79 24.64
N PHE A 104 -5.69 -29.62 24.33
CA PHE A 104 -4.62 -30.43 24.92
C PHE A 104 -4.51 -30.15 26.43
N SER A 105 -4.56 -28.89 26.87
CA SER A 105 -4.53 -28.54 28.31
C SER A 105 -5.78 -28.98 29.09
N TYR A 106 -6.99 -28.90 28.51
CA TYR A 106 -8.21 -29.41 29.15
C TYR A 106 -8.23 -30.94 29.13
N LEU A 107 -7.76 -31.58 28.06
CA LEU A 107 -7.64 -33.04 28.02
C LEU A 107 -6.54 -33.53 28.96
N ASP A 108 -5.41 -32.84 29.10
CA ASP A 108 -4.38 -33.10 30.10
C ASP A 108 -4.93 -32.91 31.52
N LEU A 109 -5.76 -31.88 31.76
CA LEU A 109 -6.41 -31.62 33.05
C LEU A 109 -7.53 -32.63 33.39
N ILE A 110 -8.28 -33.09 32.39
CA ILE A 110 -9.44 -33.98 32.57
C ILE A 110 -9.00 -35.45 32.58
N PHE A 111 -8.03 -35.83 31.76
CA PHE A 111 -7.58 -37.20 31.59
C PHE A 111 -6.25 -37.51 32.29
N GLY A 112 -5.47 -36.51 32.73
CA GLY A 112 -4.29 -36.71 33.59
C GLY A 112 -3.24 -37.69 33.05
N GLN A 113 -3.29 -38.02 31.76
CA GLN A 113 -2.37 -38.98 31.16
C GLN A 113 -1.27 -38.20 30.46
N HIS A 114 -0.07 -38.33 31.01
CA HIS A 114 1.19 -38.07 30.34
C HIS A 114 1.27 -39.02 29.13
N LEU A 115 0.66 -38.64 28.00
CA LEU A 115 0.76 -39.41 26.77
C LEU A 115 2.17 -39.22 26.23
N ASN A 116 3.08 -40.10 26.67
CA ASN A 116 4.39 -40.26 26.08
C ASN A 116 4.20 -40.63 24.61
N GLU A 117 4.96 -40.00 23.71
CA GLU A 117 4.85 -40.01 22.24
C GLU A 117 4.85 -41.40 21.56
N ALA A 118 4.86 -42.50 22.31
CA ALA A 118 5.08 -43.86 21.81
C ALA A 118 3.80 -44.61 21.34
N GLU A 119 2.58 -44.07 21.50
CA GLU A 119 1.35 -44.83 21.19
C GLU A 119 0.62 -44.39 19.91
N ILE A 120 1.09 -43.34 19.21
CA ILE A 120 0.41 -42.80 18.00
C ILE A 120 1.00 -43.32 16.68
N LEU A 121 2.12 -44.07 16.70
CA LEU A 121 2.60 -44.71 15.46
C LEU A 121 1.87 -46.05 15.27
N PRO A 122 1.09 -46.24 14.18
CA PRO A 122 0.63 -47.57 13.83
C PRO A 122 1.87 -48.40 13.54
N SER A 123 2.01 -49.56 14.18
CA SER A 123 3.06 -50.52 13.89
C SER A 123 2.95 -50.95 12.42
N ILE A 124 3.72 -50.29 11.55
CA ILE A 124 3.92 -50.73 10.17
C ILE A 124 4.66 -52.07 10.28
N ASN A 125 3.91 -53.14 10.06
CA ASN A 125 4.43 -54.49 10.00
C ASN A 125 5.20 -54.62 8.68
N ILE A 126 6.51 -54.41 8.70
CA ILE A 126 7.38 -54.67 7.55
C ILE A 126 7.61 -56.20 7.49
N PRO A 127 7.15 -56.92 6.46
CA PRO A 127 7.49 -58.32 6.31
C PRO A 127 8.97 -58.42 5.95
N SER A 128 9.74 -59.17 6.74
CA SER A 128 11.10 -59.56 6.39
C SER A 128 11.07 -60.48 5.17
N GLN A 129 11.38 -59.95 3.99
CA GLN A 129 11.76 -60.77 2.84
C GLN A 129 13.28 -60.87 2.76
N ASN A 130 13.84 -61.67 3.65
CA ASN A 130 15.11 -62.34 3.41
C ASN A 130 14.78 -63.81 3.13
N GLY A 131 14.84 -64.21 1.87
CA GLY A 131 14.55 -65.58 1.47
C GLY A 131 14.65 -65.80 -0.04
N LEU A 132 15.86 -65.64 -0.60
CA LEU A 132 16.50 -66.49 -1.62
C LEU A 132 17.90 -65.94 -1.96
#